data_AF-A0A329TFZ9-F1
#
_entry.id   AF-A0A329TFZ9-F1
#
_cell.length_a   1.000
_cell.length_b   1.000
_cell.length_c   1.000
_cell.angle_alpha   90.00
_cell.angle_beta   90.00
_cell.angle_gamma   90.00
#
_symmetry.space_group_name_H-M   'P 1'
#
loop_
_entity.id
_entity.type
_entity.pdbx_description
1 polymer ?
#
loop_
_entity_poly.entity_id
_entity_poly.type
_entity_poly.pdbx_seq_one_letter_code
_entity_poly.pdbx_strand_id
1 'polypeptide(L)' 'MILDRVSVIAAMAKKNITIAELSSLSTVSISTIGAARCGRGITKNSAKRIASALDIPLEELTVKASE' A
#
# COMPACT_ATOMS: atom_id res chain seq x y z
N MET A 1 6.83 9.07 -2.66
CA MET A 1 5.38 9.18 -2.37
C MET A 1 5.11 8.46 -1.07
N ILE A 2 4.29 9.04 -0.19
CA ILE A 2 3.97 8.46 1.11
C ILE A 2 2.53 7.97 1.06
N LEU A 3 2.32 6.70 1.41
CA LEU A 3 0.99 6.12 1.57
C LEU A 3 0.54 6.28 3.01
N ASP A 4 -0.76 6.43 3.22
CA ASP A 4 -1.34 6.38 4.54
C ASP A 4 -1.28 4.95 5.08
N ARG A 5 -0.55 4.78 6.18
CA ARG A 5 -0.35 3.45 6.78
C ARG A 5 -1.67 2.83 7.24
N VAL A 6 -2.61 3.63 7.71
CA VAL A 6 -3.88 3.13 8.25
C VAL A 6 -4.73 2.58 7.11
N SER A 7 -4.88 3.33 6.02
CA SER A 7 -5.55 2.89 4.80
C SER A 7 -4.93 1.63 4.21
N VAL A 8 -3.60 1.54 4.13
CA VAL A 8 -2.92 0.32 3.63
C VAL A 8 -3.22 -0.88 4.52
N ILE A 9 -3.11 -0.74 5.84
CA ILE A 9 -3.37 -1.84 6.78
C ILE A 9 -4.85 -2.23 6.77
N ALA A 10 -5.76 -1.26 6.75
CA ALA A 10 -7.20 -1.49 6.67
C ALA A 10 -7.59 -2.20 5.37
N ALA A 11 -7.02 -1.79 4.24
CA ALA A 11 -7.23 -2.45 2.94
C ALA A 11 -6.74 -3.90 2.95
N MET A 12 -5.54 -4.15 3.50
CA MET A 12 -5.00 -5.50 3.65
C MET A 12 -5.90 -6.37 4.54
N ALA A 13 -6.37 -5.81 5.66
CA ALA A 13 -7.27 -6.50 6.58
C ALA A 13 -8.64 -6.82 5.93
N LYS A 14 -9.22 -5.87 5.17
CA LYS A 14 -10.47 -6.08 4.43
C LYS A 14 -10.38 -7.22 3.42
N LYS A 15 -9.23 -7.38 2.77
CA LYS A 15 -8.98 -8.50 1.84
C LYS A 15 -8.49 -9.77 2.52
N ASN A 16 -8.22 -9.73 3.82
CA ASN A 16 -7.63 -10.83 4.59
C ASN A 16 -6.34 -11.38 3.94
N ILE A 17 -5.46 -10.49 3.49
CA ILE A 17 -4.17 -10.87 2.87
C ILE A 17 -2.97 -10.49 3.73
N THR A 18 -1.95 -11.32 3.67
CA THR A 18 -0.65 -11.10 4.29
C THR A 18 0.25 -10.21 3.43
N ILE A 19 1.37 -9.77 4.01
CA ILE A 19 2.41 -9.01 3.27
C ILE A 19 3.02 -9.86 2.16
N ALA A 20 3.20 -11.16 2.39
CA ALA A 20 3.76 -12.07 1.40
C ALA A 20 2.82 -12.23 0.20
N GLU A 21 1.52 -12.38 0.45
CA GLU A 21 0.50 -12.44 -0.61
C GLU A 21 0.41 -11.11 -1.35
N LEU A 22 0.39 -9.98 -0.64
CA LEU A 22 0.41 -8.67 -1.28
C LEU A 22 1.68 -8.47 -2.12
N SER A 23 2.83 -8.99 -1.68
CA SER A 23 4.09 -8.95 -2.44
C SER A 23 3.98 -9.74 -3.75
N SER A 24 3.38 -10.92 -3.71
CA SER A 24 3.13 -11.73 -4.89
C SER A 24 2.16 -11.04 -5.85
N LEU A 25 1.01 -10.56 -5.35
CA LEU A 25 -0.04 -9.91 -6.16
C LEU A 25 0.42 -8.60 -6.79
N SER A 26 1.09 -7.75 -6.01
CA SER A 26 1.57 -6.44 -6.48
C SER A 26 2.89 -6.53 -7.22
N THR A 27 3.58 -7.68 -7.16
CA THR A 27 4.95 -7.86 -7.68
C THR A 27 5.91 -6.77 -7.17
N VAL A 28 5.69 -6.35 -5.91
CA VAL A 28 6.51 -5.40 -5.15
C VAL A 28 7.19 -6.17 -4.01
N SER A 29 8.43 -5.82 -3.67
CA SER A 29 9.15 -6.51 -2.61
C SER A 29 8.47 -6.36 -1.25
N ILE A 30 8.57 -7.40 -0.42
CA ILE A 30 8.11 -7.40 0.99
C ILE A 30 8.68 -6.20 1.75
N SER A 31 9.95 -5.85 1.52
CA SER A 31 10.60 -4.69 2.14
C SER A 31 9.94 -3.36 1.77
N THR A 32 9.52 -3.20 0.51
CA THR A 32 8.82 -2.00 0.04
C THR A 32 7.39 -1.92 0.60
N ILE A 33 6.68 -3.04 0.69
CA ILE A 33 5.37 -3.10 1.34
C ILE A 33 5.50 -2.80 2.84
N GLY A 34 6.54 -3.32 3.49
CA GLY A 34 6.88 -2.97 4.86
C GLY A 34 7.16 -1.48 5.02
N ALA A 35 7.87 -0.86 4.07
CA ALA A 35 8.06 0.60 4.05
C ALA A 35 6.73 1.35 3.93
N ALA A 36 5.83 0.94 3.02
CA ALA A 36 4.50 1.52 2.87
C ALA A 36 3.66 1.44 4.16
N ARG A 37 3.63 0.27 4.82
CA ARG A 37 2.93 0.07 6.11
C ARG A 37 3.49 0.91 7.26
N CYS A 38 4.76 1.28 7.20
CA CYS A 38 5.39 2.15 8.19
C CYS A 38 5.25 3.64 7.85
N GLY A 39 4.52 4.02 6.79
CA GLY A 39 4.42 5.41 6.34
C GLY A 39 5.72 5.96 5.76
N ARG A 40 6.63 5.09 5.30
CA ARG A 40 7.88 5.51 4.64
C ARG A 40 7.66 5.79 3.15
N GLY A 41 8.52 6.64 2.59
CA GLY A 41 8.46 6.98 1.18
C GLY A 41 8.76 5.79 0.27
N ILE A 42 7.91 5.57 -0.73
CA ILE A 42 8.10 4.59 -1.80
C ILE A 42 7.99 5.25 -3.18
N THR A 43 8.40 4.52 -4.23
CA THR A 43 8.25 4.98 -5.61
C THR A 43 6.77 5.03 -6.01
N LYS A 44 6.42 5.96 -6.92
CA LYS A 44 5.05 6.09 -7.44
C LYS A 44 4.58 4.80 -8.14
N ASN A 45 5.48 4.09 -8.80
CA ASN A 45 5.16 2.84 -9.48
C ASN A 45 4.83 1.72 -8.47
N SER A 46 5.63 1.56 -7.42
CA SER A 46 5.34 0.62 -6.33
C SER A 46 4.01 0.94 -5.66
N ALA A 47 3.73 2.23 -5.43
CA ALA A 47 2.46 2.68 -4.86
C ALA A 47 1.25 2.29 -5.73
N LYS A 48 1.32 2.52 -7.06
CA LYS A 48 0.28 2.11 -8.01
C LYS A 48 0.04 0.60 -8.01
N ARG A 49 1.12 -0.20 -7.97
CA ARG A 49 1.01 -1.67 -7.96
C ARG A 49 0.39 -2.19 -6.67
N ILE A 50 0.75 -1.60 -5.53
CA ILE A 50 0.12 -1.90 -4.24
C ILE A 50 -1.36 -1.54 -4.28
N ALA A 51 -1.70 -0.35 -4.77
CA ALA A 51 -3.08 0.11 -4.92
C ALA A 51 -3.91 -0.84 -5.80
N SER A 52 -3.37 -1.22 -6.96
CA SER A 52 -3.99 -2.17 -7.87
C SER A 52 -4.18 -3.56 -7.24
N ALA A 53 -3.21 -4.07 -6.49
CA ALA A 53 -3.35 -5.36 -5.79
C ALA A 53 -4.38 -5.30 -4.66
N LEU A 54 -4.47 -4.15 -3.99
CA LEU A 54 -5.49 -3.88 -2.97
C LEU A 54 -6.86 -3.53 -3.57
N ASP A 55 -6.96 -3.41 -4.90
CA ASP A 55 -8.18 -3.02 -5.63
C ASP A 55 -8.82 -1.74 -5.08
N ILE A 56 -7.95 -0.77 -4.76
CA ILE A 56 -8.31 0.54 -4.22
C ILE A 56 -7.57 1.59 -5.05
N PRO A 57 -8.21 2.70 -5.43
CA PRO A 57 -7.55 3.78 -6.14
C PRO A 57 -6.38 4.37 -5.33
N LEU A 58 -5.32 4.78 -6.02
CA LEU A 58 -4.11 5.29 -5.36
C LEU A 58 -4.41 6.53 -4.51
N GLU A 59 -5.38 7.35 -4.91
CA GLU A 59 -5.83 8.54 -4.19
C GLU A 59 -6.40 8.24 -2.79
N GLU A 60 -6.99 7.06 -2.58
CA GLU A 60 -7.51 6.64 -1.27
C GLU A 60 -6.41 6.10 -0.35
N LEU A 61 -5.31 5.62 -0.92
CA LEU A 61 -4.15 5.12 -0.18
C LEU A 61 -3.12 6.21 0.10
N THR A 62 -3.23 7.39 -0.51
CA THR A 62 -2.40 8.53 -0.16
C THR A 62 -2.92 9.22 1.08
N VAL A 63 -1.99 9.75 1.89
CA VAL A 63 -2.34 10.69 2.95
C VAL A 63 -3.04 11.87 2.30
N LYS A 64 -4.37 11.95 2.44
CA LYS A 64 -5.06 13.23 2.25
C LYS A 64 -4.49 14.11 3.35
N ALA A 65 -3.78 15.17 2.97
CA ALA A 65 -3.54 16.26 3.91
C ALA A 65 -4.94 16.66 4.38
N SER A 66 -5.27 16.28 5.62
CA SER A 66 -6.43 16.85 6.29
C SER A 66 -6.03 18.29 6.50
N GLU A 67 -6.68 19.19 5.75
CA GLU A 67 -6.63 20.63 5.99
C GLU A 67 -7.05 20.96 7.43
#